data_AF-A0A2R7MLS2-F1
#
_entry.id   AF-A0A2R7MLS2-F1
#
_cell.length_a   1.000
_cell.length_b   1.000
_cell.length_c   1.000
_cell.angle_alpha   90.00
_cell.angle_beta   90.00
_cell.angle_gamma   90.00
#
_symmetry.space_group_name_H-M   'P 1'
#
loop_
_entity.id
_entity.type
_entity.pdbx_description
1 polymer ?
#
loop_
_entity_poly.entity_id
_entity_poly.type
_entity_poly.pdbx_seq_one_letter_code
_entity_poly.pdbx_strand_id
1 'polypeptide(L)'
;MMQYTYILINFFTVIICFLASFDRRIEFNKLFGKFLLSSTIVAIPFIMWDIWFTGKGVWWFDYRYTLGVKISGLPIEEWLFFYCIPFACVFTYYCIEKFFKLAWADLFNNLIVFTAVIVLCVAGLLYYERIYTLLTVIVTLIT
;
A
#
# COMPACT_ATOMS: atom_id res chain seq x y z
N MET A 1 26.45 1.28 1.99
CA MET A 1 25.38 2.26 2.32
C MET A 1 24.12 2.10 1.48
N MET A 2 24.17 1.70 0.19
CA MET A 2 22.94 1.54 -0.63
C MET A 2 22.03 0.39 -0.18
N GLN A 3 22.58 -0.70 0.34
CA GLN A 3 21.83 -1.89 0.77
C GLN A 3 20.78 -1.64 1.87
N TYR A 4 20.89 -0.53 2.60
CA TYR A 4 19.95 -0.18 3.67
C TYR A 4 18.84 0.76 3.19
N THR A 5 18.88 1.24 1.94
CA THR A 5 17.96 2.28 1.48
C THR A 5 16.51 1.85 1.63
N TYR A 6 16.15 0.62 1.19
CA TYR A 6 14.75 0.20 1.26
C TYR A 6 14.27 0.02 2.71
N ILE A 7 15.03 -0.67 3.55
CA ILE A 7 14.66 -0.86 4.95
C ILE A 7 14.57 0.48 5.72
N LEU A 8 15.46 1.43 5.42
CA LEU A 8 15.43 2.76 6.03
C LEU A 8 14.20 3.56 5.59
N ILE A 9 13.79 3.47 4.33
CA ILE A 9 12.54 4.09 3.86
C ILE A 9 11.34 3.55 4.66
N ASN A 10 11.22 2.23 4.79
CA ASN A 10 10.16 1.62 5.58
C ASN A 10 10.19 2.08 7.04
N PHE A 11 11.38 2.11 7.65
CA PHE A 11 11.57 2.54 9.03
C PHE A 11 11.17 4.01 9.24
N PHE A 12 11.70 4.94 8.43
CA PHE A 12 11.45 6.37 8.60
C PHE A 12 10.00 6.75 8.27
N THR A 13 9.32 6.01 7.40
CA THR A 13 7.90 6.21 7.11
C THR A 13 7.03 5.89 8.33
N VAL A 14 7.38 4.85 9.09
CA VAL A 14 6.56 4.36 10.21
C VAL A 14 6.91 5.03 11.53
N ILE A 15 8.19 5.34 11.79
CA ILE A 15 8.66 5.68 13.14
C ILE A 15 7.91 6.87 13.74
N ILE A 16 7.64 7.91 12.96
CA ILE A 16 6.92 9.09 13.43
C ILE A 16 5.47 8.75 13.76
N CYS A 17 4.78 8.05 12.85
CA CYS A 17 3.41 7.59 13.06
C CYS A 17 3.30 6.66 14.27
N PHE A 18 4.28 5.77 14.45
CA PHE A 18 4.33 4.80 15.53
C PHE A 18 4.51 5.49 16.88
N LEU A 19 5.46 6.43 16.99
CA LEU A 19 5.66 7.21 18.20
C LEU A 19 4.43 8.07 18.52
N ALA A 20 3.85 8.74 17.52
CA ALA A 20 2.65 9.56 17.70
C ALA A 20 1.40 8.73 18.07
N SER A 21 1.35 7.44 17.73
CA SER A 21 0.25 6.54 18.09
C SER A 21 0.06 6.36 19.60
N PHE A 22 1.09 6.62 20.40
CA PHE A 22 1.03 6.57 21.86
C PHE A 22 0.62 7.90 22.51
N ASP A 23 0.46 8.98 21.74
CA ASP A 23 -0.04 10.24 22.26
C ASP A 23 -1.47 10.07 22.80
N ARG A 24 -1.73 10.56 24.01
CA ARG A 24 -3.03 10.45 24.70
C ARG A 24 -4.19 11.10 23.92
N ARG A 25 -3.91 12.01 22.99
CA ARG A 25 -4.92 12.62 22.11
C ARG A 25 -5.28 11.70 20.96
N ILE A 26 -4.38 10.84 20.51
CA ILE A 26 -4.57 9.99 19.32
C ILE A 26 -4.97 8.57 19.76
N GLU A 27 -4.19 7.94 20.63
CA GLU A 27 -4.43 6.59 21.18
C GLU A 27 -4.64 5.49 20.12
N PHE A 28 -3.97 5.63 18.97
CA PHE A 28 -4.03 4.64 17.89
C PHE A 28 -3.37 3.30 18.29
N ASN A 29 -2.50 3.32 19.29
CA ASN A 29 -1.90 2.12 19.91
C ASN A 29 -2.95 1.08 20.37
N LYS A 30 -4.15 1.52 20.79
CA LYS A 30 -5.25 0.62 21.17
C LYS A 30 -5.80 -0.21 20.00
N LEU A 31 -5.57 0.23 18.77
CA LEU A 31 -6.06 -0.39 17.54
C LEU A 31 -5.01 -1.25 16.82
N PHE A 32 -3.78 -1.34 17.34
CA PHE A 32 -2.69 -2.07 16.69
C PHE A 32 -3.03 -3.53 16.38
N GLY A 33 -3.72 -4.23 17.28
CA GLY A 33 -4.13 -5.62 17.04
C GLY A 33 -5.12 -5.75 15.87
N LYS A 34 -6.08 -4.82 15.77
CA LYS A 34 -7.04 -4.77 14.66
C LYS A 34 -6.34 -4.41 13.34
N PHE A 35 -5.46 -3.41 13.39
CA PHE A 35 -4.65 -3.01 12.25
C PHE A 35 -3.81 -4.18 11.73
N LEU A 36 -3.10 -4.87 12.62
CA LEU A 36 -2.23 -5.97 12.21
C LEU A 36 -3.04 -7.09 11.57
N LEU A 37 -4.19 -7.44 12.15
CA LEU A 37 -5.10 -8.45 11.57
C LEU A 37 -5.60 -8.01 10.18
N SER A 38 -6.10 -6.78 10.04
CA SER A 38 -6.58 -6.29 8.74
C SER A 38 -5.45 -6.20 7.71
N SER A 39 -4.27 -5.73 8.13
CA SER A 39 -3.10 -5.60 7.26
C SER A 39 -2.62 -6.97 6.78
N THR A 40 -2.61 -7.98 7.65
CA THR A 40 -2.25 -9.35 7.25
C THR A 40 -3.23 -9.93 6.23
N ILE A 41 -4.55 -9.74 6.43
CA ILE A 41 -5.56 -10.22 5.48
C ILE A 41 -5.35 -9.62 4.10
N VAL A 42 -5.04 -8.33 4.03
CA VAL A 42 -4.75 -7.65 2.76
C VAL A 42 -3.38 -8.05 2.22
N ALA A 43 -2.36 -8.17 3.07
CA ALA A 43 -1.00 -8.50 2.63
C ALA A 43 -0.92 -9.85 1.92
N ILE A 44 -1.72 -10.85 2.31
CA ILE A 44 -1.69 -12.20 1.70
C ILE A 44 -1.91 -12.16 0.18
N PRO A 45 -3.06 -11.70 -0.36
CA PRO A 45 -3.29 -11.71 -1.80
C PRO A 45 -2.30 -10.82 -2.57
N PHE A 46 -1.86 -9.70 -2.00
CA PHE A 46 -0.92 -8.80 -2.69
C PHE A 46 0.52 -9.33 -2.68
N ILE A 47 0.98 -9.97 -1.61
CA ILE A 47 2.29 -10.64 -1.61
C ILE A 47 2.28 -11.81 -2.59
N MET A 48 1.19 -12.59 -2.64
CA MET A 48 1.04 -13.66 -3.64
C MET A 48 1.08 -13.11 -5.07
N TRP A 49 0.42 -11.98 -5.31
CA TRP A 49 0.46 -11.26 -6.58
C TRP A 49 1.89 -10.85 -6.95
N ASP A 50 2.61 -10.24 -6.03
CA ASP A 50 3.99 -9.78 -6.24
C ASP A 50 4.94 -10.94 -6.54
N ILE A 51 4.83 -12.05 -5.81
CA ILE A 51 5.57 -13.29 -6.09
C ILE A 51 5.30 -13.77 -7.52
N TRP A 52 4.03 -13.75 -7.95
CA TRP A 52 3.65 -14.22 -9.29
C TRP A 52 4.19 -13.31 -10.40
N PHE A 53 4.04 -11.99 -10.26
CA PHE A 53 4.48 -11.03 -11.28
C PHE A 53 6.00 -10.88 -11.35
N THR A 54 6.70 -10.94 -10.22
CA THR A 54 8.17 -11.03 -10.21
C THR A 54 8.65 -12.35 -10.82
N GLY A 55 7.99 -13.47 -10.53
CA GLY A 55 8.31 -14.76 -11.13
C GLY A 55 8.11 -14.79 -12.64
N LYS A 56 7.15 -14.02 -13.17
CA LYS A 56 6.94 -13.84 -14.62
C LYS A 56 7.87 -12.82 -15.27
N GLY A 57 8.71 -12.12 -14.50
CA GLY A 57 9.61 -11.09 -15.01
C GLY A 57 8.89 -9.83 -15.52
N VAL A 58 7.65 -9.60 -15.08
CA VAL A 58 6.90 -8.37 -15.43
C VAL A 58 7.54 -7.16 -14.78
N TRP A 59 8.04 -7.33 -13.56
CA TRP A 59 8.87 -6.36 -12.85
C TRP A 59 9.90 -7.08 -11.96
N TRP A 60 10.85 -6.34 -11.41
CA TRP A 60 11.90 -6.90 -10.57
C TRP A 60 12.35 -5.90 -9.50
N PHE A 61 12.96 -6.43 -8.45
CA PHE A 61 13.57 -5.64 -7.38
C PHE A 61 15.07 -5.47 -7.64
N ASP A 62 15.55 -4.24 -7.47
CA ASP A 62 16.99 -3.98 -7.48
C ASP A 62 17.61 -4.30 -6.12
N TYR A 63 18.23 -5.48 -6.05
CA TYR A 63 18.83 -6.01 -4.83
C TYR A 63 20.06 -5.24 -4.34
N ARG A 64 20.54 -4.23 -5.08
CA ARG A 64 21.60 -3.34 -4.59
C ARG A 64 21.13 -2.45 -3.44
N TYR A 65 19.81 -2.26 -3.33
CA TYR A 65 19.17 -1.40 -2.32
C TYR A 65 18.53 -2.16 -1.16
N THR A 66 18.71 -3.48 -1.13
CA THR A 66 18.14 -4.37 -0.11
C THR A 66 19.24 -5.07 0.68
N LEU A 67 18.86 -5.62 1.83
CA LEU A 67 19.72 -6.36 2.76
C LEU A 67 20.20 -7.71 2.20
N GLY A 68 19.69 -8.13 1.04
CA GLY A 68 20.04 -9.41 0.40
C GLY A 68 19.24 -10.62 0.91
N VAL A 69 18.41 -10.45 1.95
CA VAL A 69 17.51 -11.50 2.45
C VAL A 69 16.29 -11.58 1.55
N LYS A 70 16.01 -12.76 0.99
CA LYS A 70 14.88 -13.00 0.10
C LYS A 70 14.00 -14.13 0.62
N ILE A 71 12.69 -13.93 0.60
CA ILE A 71 11.67 -14.90 0.94
C ILE A 71 10.74 -15.02 -0.26
N SER A 72 10.63 -16.24 -0.81
CA SER A 72 9.80 -16.53 -1.99
C SER A 72 10.08 -15.63 -3.21
N GLY A 73 11.34 -15.25 -3.41
CA GLY A 73 11.77 -14.40 -4.54
C GLY A 73 11.64 -12.89 -4.27
N LEU A 74 10.98 -12.48 -3.19
CA LEU A 74 10.84 -11.08 -2.80
C LEU A 74 11.84 -10.70 -1.70
N PRO A 75 12.38 -9.47 -1.69
CA PRO A 75 13.21 -8.99 -0.59
C PRO A 75 12.37 -8.85 0.70
N ILE A 76 12.97 -9.08 1.87
CA ILE A 76 12.26 -8.99 3.17
C ILE A 76 11.63 -7.61 3.39
N GLU A 77 12.23 -6.57 2.82
CA GLU A 77 11.74 -5.20 2.86
C GLU A 77 10.38 -5.05 2.16
N GLU A 78 10.11 -5.84 1.12
CA GLU A 78 8.80 -5.86 0.45
C GLU A 78 7.73 -6.47 1.37
N TRP A 79 8.07 -7.53 2.09
CA TRP A 79 7.16 -8.12 3.07
C TRP A 79 6.83 -7.10 4.17
N LEU A 80 7.82 -6.33 4.62
CA LEU A 80 7.63 -5.26 5.60
C LEU A 80 6.84 -4.07 5.03
N PHE A 81 7.01 -3.76 3.74
CA PHE A 81 6.29 -2.69 3.07
C PHE A 81 4.76 -2.82 3.23
N PHE A 82 4.23 -4.04 3.11
CA PHE A 82 2.80 -4.36 3.31
C PHE A 82 2.26 -4.14 4.74
N TYR A 83 3.12 -3.83 5.70
CA TYR A 83 2.72 -3.42 7.05
C TYR A 83 3.11 -1.97 7.32
N CYS A 84 4.32 -1.57 6.92
CA CYS A 84 4.87 -0.26 7.19
C CYS A 84 4.07 0.86 6.50
N ILE A 85 3.83 0.73 5.20
CA ILE A 85 3.13 1.78 4.44
C ILE A 85 1.66 1.85 4.84
N PRO A 86 0.90 0.73 4.90
CA PRO A 86 -0.48 0.78 5.37
C PRO A 86 -0.61 1.33 6.79
N PHE A 87 0.35 1.05 7.68
CA PHE A 87 0.34 1.64 9.02
C PHE A 87 0.37 3.17 8.99
N ALA A 88 1.32 3.75 8.23
CA ALA A 88 1.45 5.20 8.12
C ALA A 88 0.21 5.84 7.45
N CYS A 89 -0.31 5.22 6.39
CA CYS A 89 -1.50 5.70 5.69
C CYS A 89 -2.76 5.66 6.58
N VAL A 90 -3.02 4.52 7.22
CA VAL A 90 -4.19 4.34 8.10
C VAL A 90 -4.08 5.23 9.33
N PHE A 91 -2.90 5.36 9.94
CA PHE A 91 -2.69 6.28 11.05
C PHE A 91 -2.97 7.73 10.65
N THR A 92 -2.49 8.16 9.48
CA THR A 92 -2.72 9.51 8.97
C THR A 92 -4.22 9.75 8.73
N TYR A 93 -4.89 8.80 8.08
CA TYR A 93 -6.34 8.86 7.86
C TYR A 93 -7.11 8.94 9.18
N TYR A 94 -6.77 8.09 10.16
CA TYR A 94 -7.35 8.11 11.50
C TYR A 94 -7.19 9.47 12.18
N CYS A 95 -6.01 10.10 12.07
CA CYS A 95 -5.80 11.45 12.62
C CYS A 95 -6.65 12.50 11.90
N ILE A 96 -6.73 12.44 10.57
CA ILE A 96 -7.55 13.38 9.79
C ILE A 96 -9.02 13.27 10.21
N GLU A 97 -9.57 12.06 10.28
CA GLU A 97 -10.95 11.82 10.68
C GLU A 97 -11.22 12.28 12.13
N LYS A 98 -10.25 12.10 13.03
CA LYS A 98 -10.39 12.47 14.44
C LYS A 98 -10.37 13.98 14.66
N PHE A 99 -9.54 14.72 13.93
CA PHE A 99 -9.32 16.15 14.15
C PHE A 99 -10.08 17.07 13.19
N PHE A 100 -10.49 16.57 12.03
CA PHE A 100 -11.12 17.37 10.99
C PHE A 100 -12.44 16.73 10.53
N LYS A 101 -13.43 17.58 10.23
CA LYS A 101 -14.71 17.17 9.65
C LYS A 101 -14.72 17.51 8.17
N LEU A 102 -14.35 16.55 7.31
CA LEU A 102 -14.25 16.73 5.85
C LEU A 102 -15.55 16.39 5.10
N ALA A 103 -16.73 16.66 5.68
CA ALA A 103 -18.02 16.33 5.04
C ALA A 103 -18.23 16.99 3.66
N TRP A 104 -17.51 18.08 3.36
CA TRP A 104 -17.53 18.72 2.04
C TRP A 104 -16.78 17.92 0.97
N ALA A 105 -15.80 17.09 1.37
CA ALA A 105 -15.02 16.27 0.45
C ALA A 105 -15.89 15.16 -0.17
N ASP A 106 -16.92 14.72 0.54
CA ASP A 106 -17.89 13.71 0.06
C ASP A 106 -18.61 14.17 -1.21
N LEU A 107 -18.79 15.48 -1.39
CA LEU A 107 -19.41 16.06 -2.59
C LEU A 107 -18.59 15.78 -3.86
N PHE A 108 -17.27 15.66 -3.73
CA PHE A 108 -16.38 15.36 -4.85
C PHE A 108 -16.25 13.85 -5.11
N ASN A 109 -16.68 12.99 -4.18
CA ASN A 109 -16.46 11.55 -4.27
C ASN A 109 -17.06 10.95 -5.55
N ASN A 110 -18.33 11.24 -5.84
CA ASN A 110 -19.02 10.71 -7.02
C ASN A 110 -18.35 11.17 -8.33
N LEU A 111 -17.91 12.43 -8.39
CA LEU A 111 -17.23 12.97 -9.57
C LEU A 111 -15.87 12.29 -9.79
N ILE A 112 -15.10 12.11 -8.73
CA ILE A 112 -13.78 11.46 -8.77
C ILE A 112 -13.93 10.00 -9.20
N VAL A 113 -14.84 9.25 -8.58
CA VAL A 113 -15.08 7.84 -8.90
C VAL A 113 -15.56 7.68 -10.34
N PHE A 114 -16.55 8.47 -10.78
CA PHE A 114 -17.06 8.40 -12.14
C PHE A 114 -15.97 8.71 -13.18
N THR A 115 -15.16 9.74 -12.92
CA THR A 115 -14.04 10.11 -13.80
C THR A 115 -12.96 9.02 -13.82
N ALA A 116 -12.61 8.46 -12.65
CA ALA A 116 -11.64 7.38 -12.55
C ALA A 116 -12.08 6.13 -13.30
N VAL A 117 -13.36 5.74 -13.19
CA VAL A 117 -13.91 4.59 -13.93
C VAL A 117 -13.80 4.79 -15.44
N ILE A 118 -14.15 5.98 -15.96
CA ILE A 118 -14.02 6.27 -17.40
C ILE A 118 -12.56 6.16 -17.83
N VAL A 119 -11.64 6.77 -17.09
CA VAL A 119 -10.20 6.76 -17.40
C VAL A 119 -9.65 5.32 -17.38
N LEU A 120 -10.03 4.52 -16.37
CA LEU A 120 -9.60 3.13 -16.26
C LEU A 120 -10.16 2.26 -17.40
N CYS A 121 -11.43 2.43 -17.78
CA CYS A 121 -12.03 1.73 -18.92
C CYS A 121 -11.28 2.05 -20.23
N VAL A 122 -11.00 3.34 -20.48
CA VAL A 122 -10.23 3.75 -21.66
C VAL A 122 -8.81 3.18 -21.62
N ALA A 123 -8.13 3.24 -20.47
CA ALA A 123 -6.80 2.65 -20.30
C ALA A 123 -6.79 1.14 -20.54
N GLY A 124 -7.80 0.41 -20.03
CA GLY A 124 -7.95 -1.03 -20.25
C GLY A 124 -8.13 -1.39 -21.73
N LEU A 125 -8.90 -0.58 -22.48
CA LEU A 125 -9.10 -0.76 -23.92
C LEU A 125 -7.85 -0.43 -24.74
N LEU A 126 -7.06 0.57 -24.33
CA LEU A 126 -5.84 0.98 -25.04
C LEU A 126 -4.65 0.04 -24.78
N TYR A 127 -4.56 -0.52 -23.57
CA TYR A 127 -3.42 -1.32 -23.13
C TYR A 127 -3.79 -2.79 -22.87
N TYR A 128 -4.77 -3.33 -23.60
CA TYR A 128 -5.26 -4.71 -23.41
C TYR A 128 -4.17 -5.78 -23.57
N GLU A 129 -3.10 -5.51 -24.33
CA GLU A 129 -1.98 -6.43 -24.51
C GLU A 129 -1.03 -6.49 -23.32
N ARG A 130 -1.06 -5.48 -22.43
CA ARG A 130 -0.21 -5.41 -21.24
C ARG A 130 -0.89 -6.12 -20.08
N ILE A 131 -0.50 -7.38 -19.84
CA ILE A 131 -1.10 -8.25 -18.82
C ILE A 131 -1.22 -7.59 -17.43
N TYR A 132 -0.21 -6.84 -16.98
CA TYR A 132 -0.24 -6.17 -15.68
C TYR A 132 -1.28 -5.06 -15.67
N THR A 133 -1.20 -4.13 -16.63
CA THR A 133 -2.14 -3.01 -16.75
C THR A 133 -3.59 -3.48 -16.87
N LEU A 134 -3.84 -4.47 -17.73
CA LEU A 134 -5.18 -5.00 -17.93
C LEU A 134 -5.74 -5.63 -16.65
N LEU A 135 -4.96 -6.48 -15.99
CA LEU A 135 -5.39 -7.15 -14.76
C LEU A 135 -5.62 -6.14 -13.62
N THR A 136 -4.74 -5.16 -13.45
CA THR A 136 -4.94 -4.09 -12.46
C THR A 136 -6.21 -3.31 -12.74
N VAL A 137 -6.47 -2.90 -13.98
CA VAL A 137 -7.70 -2.19 -14.37
C VAL A 137 -8.95 -3.03 -14.05
N ILE A 138 -8.95 -4.31 -14.43
CA ILE A 138 -10.09 -5.20 -14.19
C ILE A 138 -10.35 -5.37 -12.69
N VAL A 139 -9.31 -5.65 -11.90
CA VAL A 139 -9.47 -5.83 -10.45
C VAL A 139 -9.98 -4.54 -9.80
N THR A 140 -9.40 -3.38 -10.14
CA THR A 140 -9.83 -2.08 -9.57
C THR A 140 -11.25 -1.68 -9.97
N LEU A 141 -11.74 -2.08 -11.15
CA LEU A 141 -13.13 -1.81 -11.55
C LEU A 141 -14.16 -2.70 -10.85
N ILE A 142 -13.75 -3.89 -10.38
CA ILE A 142 -14.62 -4.87 -9.72
C ILE A 142 -14.74 -4.63 -8.21
N THR A 143 -13.68 -4.12 -7.59
CA THR A 143 -13.60 -3.85 -6.13
C THR A 143 -13.99 -2.43 -5.80
#